data_AF-A0A0D2T6Y2-F1
#
_entry.id   AF-A0A0D2T6Y2-F1
#
_cell.length_a   1.000
_cell.length_b   1.000
_cell.length_c   1.000
_cell.angle_alpha   90.00
_cell.angle_beta   90.00
_cell.angle_gamma   90.00
#
_symmetry.space_group_name_H-M   'P 1'
#
loop_
_entity.id
_entity.type
_entity.pdbx_description
1 polymer ?
#
loop_
_entity_poly.entity_id
_entity_poly.type
_entity_poly.pdbx_seq_one_letter_code
_entity_poly.pdbx_strand_id
1 'polypeptide(L)'
;MWNFIKNREPNIHMKRLFEPFLSYRHFRTRAVDRQNTSSTGLYGFDHLKSPKGFQRFVDEAIERSSELIDYISGMPSSAEIIRAMDEISDTVCSVVDSAELCRQTHPARGFVEEAIKASMKINVYLHFLNTNHTLYNAVKKAEQDGHLLTEEARRAALHLRIDFEKGGIHLPSGKLDRVNQLNMDAHKLCREYGENIINDPGYVDIFPASRIPRQIQHLLKPIYRLTSGVSKESLGSYEDEQEKGFRIITEPRTLFSVLQLTPDEQVRKMAYLKGSSIPHANHEVLDKLINSRHELAQIMGCKSYAEFVMQLNMASSPEVVVSFLQEMSNMVKEKADEEFNTIRNLKRDLCGQRCVDLEPWDEAYYTTMMKSSAYNLDSAVVASYFSLPQCIEGLKLLVKSLFGASFDSVPMAPGESWHPDVLKMCIHHPEEVCVCM
;
A
#
# COMPACT_ATOMS: atom_id res chain seq x y z
N MET A 1 1.96 -14.18 17.21
CA MET A 1 2.63 -15.44 17.59
C MET A 1 1.95 -15.90 18.87
N TRP A 2 0.95 -16.76 18.71
CA TRP A 2 -0.06 -17.12 19.72
C TRP A 2 0.30 -18.45 20.40
N ASN A 3 0.24 -18.56 21.73
CA ASN A 3 -0.69 -19.44 22.47
C ASN A 3 -0.29 -19.76 23.94
N PHE A 4 -1.35 -20.01 24.73
CA PHE A 4 -1.47 -20.48 26.13
C PHE A 4 -1.32 -19.41 27.23
N ILE A 5 -2.25 -19.23 28.18
CA ILE A 5 -2.79 -20.23 29.12
C ILE A 5 -4.24 -19.91 29.53
N LYS A 6 -5.07 -20.95 29.58
CA LYS A 6 -6.39 -20.99 30.25
C LYS A 6 -6.24 -21.52 31.69
N ASN A 7 -7.17 -21.11 32.55
CA ASN A 7 -7.51 -21.62 33.89
C ASN A 7 -6.81 -21.00 35.11
N ARG A 8 -7.46 -19.98 35.69
CA ARG A 8 -7.83 -19.95 37.12
C ARG A 8 -9.16 -19.19 37.29
N GLU A 9 -10.13 -19.80 37.96
CA GLU A 9 -11.42 -19.17 38.30
C GLU A 9 -11.25 -18.07 39.35
N PRO A 10 -11.97 -16.93 39.23
CA PRO A 10 -12.22 -16.06 40.38
C PRO A 10 -13.70 -16.01 40.79
N ASN A 11 -13.90 -16.13 42.10
CA ASN A 11 -14.99 -15.68 42.96
C ASN A 11 -16.38 -15.38 42.35
N ILE A 12 -17.36 -16.16 42.83
CA ILE A 12 -18.80 -16.15 42.49
C ILE A 12 -19.50 -14.78 42.70
N HIS A 13 -18.89 -13.85 43.44
CA HIS A 13 -19.46 -12.52 43.66
C HIS A 13 -19.20 -11.49 42.53
N MET A 14 -18.20 -11.70 41.65
CA MET A 14 -17.99 -10.83 40.47
C MET A 14 -18.93 -11.14 39.31
N LYS A 15 -19.53 -12.35 39.23
CA LYS A 15 -20.41 -12.73 38.10
C LYS A 15 -21.70 -11.88 37.99
N ARG A 16 -22.23 -11.35 39.10
CA ARG A 16 -23.52 -10.63 39.11
C ARG A 16 -23.47 -9.18 38.63
N LEU A 17 -22.29 -8.55 38.56
CA LEU A 17 -22.14 -7.20 38.00
C LEU A 17 -21.78 -7.22 36.49
N PHE A 18 -21.36 -8.38 35.96
CA PHE A 18 -20.90 -8.54 34.58
C PHE A 18 -21.96 -9.09 33.61
N GLU A 19 -23.12 -9.57 34.07
CA GLU A 19 -24.17 -10.09 33.17
C GLU A 19 -24.75 -9.07 32.17
N PRO A 20 -24.93 -7.77 32.49
CA PRO A 20 -25.42 -6.81 31.50
C PRO A 20 -24.40 -6.50 30.40
N PHE A 21 -23.10 -6.58 30.71
CA PHE A 21 -22.00 -6.23 29.79
C PHE A 21 -21.46 -7.41 28.98
N LEU A 22 -21.65 -8.65 29.45
CA LEU A 22 -21.30 -9.87 28.70
C LEU A 22 -22.44 -10.39 27.80
N SER A 23 -23.65 -9.84 27.93
CA SER A 23 -24.84 -10.31 27.19
C SER A 23 -24.99 -9.71 25.79
N TYR A 24 -24.15 -8.75 25.38
CA TYR A 24 -24.13 -8.25 24.01
C TYR A 24 -22.90 -8.78 23.28
N ARG A 25 -23.20 -9.57 22.24
CA ARG A 25 -22.30 -10.26 21.30
C ARG A 25 -20.86 -9.78 21.35
N HIS A 26 -19.99 -10.55 22.00
CA HIS A 26 -18.62 -10.64 21.51
C HIS A 26 -18.71 -10.94 20.00
N PHE A 27 -18.12 -10.12 19.15
CA PHE A 27 -17.75 -10.51 17.80
C PHE A 27 -16.63 -11.55 17.89
N ARG A 28 -16.94 -12.70 18.50
CA ARG A 28 -16.29 -13.94 18.14
C ARG A 28 -16.72 -14.19 16.71
N THR A 29 -15.79 -14.05 15.77
CA THR A 29 -15.80 -14.82 14.54
C THR A 29 -16.01 -16.27 14.98
N ARG A 30 -17.27 -16.72 14.88
CA ARG A 30 -17.64 -18.09 15.21
C ARG A 30 -16.74 -18.96 14.34
N ALA A 31 -16.03 -19.89 14.98
CA ALA A 31 -15.53 -21.07 14.30
C ALA A 31 -16.63 -21.53 13.34
N VAL A 32 -16.29 -21.61 12.06
CA VAL A 32 -17.23 -21.86 10.97
C VAL A 32 -17.99 -23.15 11.27
N ASP A 33 -19.19 -23.00 11.83
CA ASP A 33 -20.17 -24.06 11.82
C ASP A 33 -20.42 -24.34 10.34
N ARG A 34 -20.08 -25.56 9.90
CA ARG A 34 -20.08 -26.01 8.50
C ARG A 34 -21.46 -25.96 7.81
N GLN A 35 -22.46 -25.28 8.39
CA GLN A 35 -23.84 -25.20 7.90
C GLN A 35 -24.58 -23.90 8.25
N ASN A 36 -23.91 -22.73 8.33
CA ASN A 36 -24.65 -21.48 8.51
C ASN A 36 -25.21 -20.98 7.15
N THR A 37 -26.46 -21.36 6.85
CA THR A 37 -27.23 -20.98 5.65
C THR A 37 -27.85 -19.58 5.74
N SER A 38 -27.58 -18.82 6.79
CA SER A 38 -28.11 -17.46 6.95
C SER A 38 -27.41 -16.48 6.01
N SER A 39 -28.19 -15.75 5.21
CA SER A 39 -27.66 -14.66 4.38
C SER A 39 -26.93 -13.62 5.25
N THR A 40 -25.71 -13.30 4.85
CA THR A 40 -24.85 -12.28 5.46
C THR A 40 -24.65 -11.12 4.48
N GLY A 41 -24.12 -10.00 4.95
CA GLY A 41 -23.68 -8.91 4.08
C GLY A 41 -22.24 -9.10 3.61
N LEU A 42 -21.71 -8.11 2.90
CA LEU A 42 -20.34 -8.13 2.39
C LEU A 42 -19.35 -8.50 3.50
N TYR A 43 -18.39 -9.36 3.16
CA TYR A 43 -17.30 -9.80 4.06
C TYR A 43 -17.77 -10.53 5.32
N GLY A 44 -19.05 -10.95 5.37
CA GLY A 44 -19.61 -11.61 6.53
C GLY A 44 -20.23 -10.65 7.55
N PHE A 45 -20.22 -9.34 7.30
CA PHE A 45 -20.85 -8.36 8.19
C PHE A 45 -22.34 -8.20 7.90
N ASP A 46 -23.17 -8.42 8.93
CA ASP A 46 -24.62 -8.32 8.81
C ASP A 46 -25.12 -6.94 8.36
N HIS A 47 -24.40 -5.87 8.74
CA HIS A 47 -24.71 -4.48 8.38
C HIS A 47 -24.63 -4.27 6.87
N LEU A 48 -23.68 -4.93 6.21
CA LEU A 48 -23.31 -4.69 4.81
C LEU A 48 -24.17 -5.47 3.81
N LYS A 49 -25.44 -5.71 4.15
CA LYS A 49 -26.46 -6.26 3.23
C LYS A 49 -26.92 -5.23 2.20
N SER A 50 -26.66 -3.95 2.45
CA SER A 50 -26.95 -2.85 1.53
C SER A 50 -25.88 -1.76 1.64
N PRO A 51 -25.72 -0.88 0.63
CA PRO A 51 -24.74 0.21 0.67
C PRO A 51 -24.87 1.11 1.91
N LYS A 52 -26.11 1.47 2.27
CA LYS A 52 -26.39 2.31 3.45
C LYS A 52 -26.02 1.63 4.77
N GLY A 53 -25.79 0.32 4.75
CA GLY A 53 -25.28 -0.44 5.89
C GLY A 53 -23.98 0.10 6.46
N PHE A 54 -23.13 0.69 5.61
CA PHE A 54 -21.89 1.33 6.03
C PHE A 54 -22.11 2.49 7.01
N GLN A 55 -23.19 3.28 6.85
CA GLN A 55 -23.48 4.38 7.77
C GLN A 55 -23.75 3.85 9.18
N ARG A 56 -24.62 2.84 9.27
CA ARG A 56 -24.94 2.17 10.53
C ARG A 56 -23.72 1.48 11.13
N PHE A 57 -22.88 0.87 10.30
CA PHE A 57 -21.67 0.20 10.76
C PHE A 57 -20.69 1.18 11.42
N VAL A 58 -20.51 2.36 10.83
CA VAL A 58 -19.70 3.43 11.43
C VAL A 58 -20.33 3.97 12.72
N ASP A 59 -21.65 4.21 12.72
CA ASP A 59 -22.35 4.75 13.88
C ASP A 59 -22.24 3.83 15.10
N GLU A 60 -22.47 2.54 14.92
CA GLU A 60 -22.33 1.53 15.99
C GLU A 60 -20.87 1.40 16.45
N ALA A 61 -19.90 1.50 15.54
CA ALA A 61 -18.48 1.46 15.91
C ALA A 61 -18.07 2.66 16.77
N ILE A 62 -18.56 3.86 16.44
CA ILE A 62 -18.33 5.09 17.22
C ILE A 62 -19.01 5.01 18.58
N GLU A 63 -20.27 4.55 18.63
CA GLU A 63 -21.02 4.37 19.88
C GLU A 63 -20.30 3.39 20.80
N ARG A 64 -19.96 2.20 20.31
CA ARG A 64 -19.25 1.16 21.07
C ARG A 64 -17.89 1.64 21.58
N SER A 65 -17.13 2.32 20.72
CA SER A 65 -15.83 2.86 21.11
C SER A 65 -15.97 3.93 22.19
N SER A 66 -17.01 4.77 22.12
CA SER A 66 -17.28 5.80 23.12
C SER A 66 -17.64 5.21 24.49
N GLU A 67 -18.47 4.16 24.52
CA GLU A 67 -18.76 3.40 25.75
C GLU A 67 -17.48 2.83 26.40
N LEU A 68 -16.57 2.30 25.58
CA LEU A 68 -15.29 1.75 26.05
C LEU A 68 -14.36 2.85 26.58
N ILE A 69 -14.33 4.03 25.94
CA ILE A 69 -13.56 5.19 26.45
C ILE A 69 -14.09 5.61 27.82
N ASP A 70 -15.41 5.73 27.97
CA ASP A 70 -16.03 6.10 29.24
C ASP A 70 -15.75 5.05 30.32
N TYR A 71 -15.81 3.77 29.97
CA TYR A 71 -15.43 2.66 30.84
C TYR A 71 -13.98 2.77 31.32
N ILE A 72 -13.03 3.00 30.40
CA ILE A 72 -11.59 3.15 30.75
C ILE A 72 -11.35 4.38 31.64
N SER A 73 -12.08 5.49 31.43
CA SER A 73 -11.85 6.77 32.11
C SER A 73 -11.94 6.69 33.63
N GLY A 74 -12.78 5.80 34.17
CA GLY A 74 -13.03 5.63 35.60
C GLY A 74 -12.20 4.53 36.27
N MET A 75 -11.38 3.78 35.52
CA MET A 75 -10.78 2.54 36.04
C MET A 75 -9.42 2.70 36.73
N PRO A 76 -9.14 1.87 37.77
CA PRO A 76 -7.78 1.66 38.25
C PRO A 76 -6.93 0.98 37.16
N SER A 77 -5.62 1.03 37.35
CA SER A 77 -4.69 0.37 36.44
C SER A 77 -4.95 -1.13 36.41
N SER A 78 -5.14 -1.70 35.22
CA SER A 78 -5.46 -3.12 35.07
C SER A 78 -5.21 -3.59 33.63
N ALA A 79 -5.08 -4.91 33.46
CA ALA A 79 -5.01 -5.54 32.14
C ALA A 79 -6.26 -5.28 31.27
N GLU A 80 -7.38 -4.90 31.89
CA GLU A 80 -8.61 -4.55 31.19
C GLU A 80 -8.50 -3.27 30.38
N ILE A 81 -7.59 -2.34 30.73
CA ILE A 81 -7.33 -1.15 29.91
C ILE A 81 -6.81 -1.57 28.52
N ILE A 82 -5.84 -2.48 28.48
CA ILE A 82 -5.26 -2.94 27.22
C ILE A 82 -6.26 -3.75 26.40
N ARG A 83 -7.11 -4.55 27.05
CA ARG A 83 -8.21 -5.27 26.37
C ARG A 83 -9.25 -4.33 25.78
N ALA A 84 -9.65 -3.29 26.52
CA ALA A 84 -10.61 -2.32 26.02
C ALA A 84 -10.02 -1.50 24.86
N MET A 85 -8.72 -1.15 24.91
CA MET A 85 -8.01 -0.53 23.78
C MET A 85 -7.97 -1.43 22.53
N ASP A 86 -7.74 -2.74 22.73
CA ASP A 86 -7.78 -3.74 21.66
C ASP A 86 -9.19 -3.84 21.05
N GLU A 87 -10.24 -3.85 21.88
CA GLU A 87 -11.63 -3.87 21.41
C GLU A 87 -12.05 -2.60 20.65
N ILE A 88 -11.60 -1.42 21.11
CA ILE A 88 -11.77 -0.16 20.36
C ILE A 88 -11.10 -0.29 18.98
N SER A 89 -9.87 -0.80 18.96
CA SER A 89 -9.10 -0.96 17.71
C SER A 89 -9.78 -1.94 16.76
N ASP A 90 -10.22 -3.11 17.23
CA ASP A 90 -10.93 -4.11 16.45
C ASP A 90 -12.24 -3.56 15.86
N THR A 91 -13.01 -2.83 16.68
CA THR A 91 -14.27 -2.20 16.29
C THR A 91 -14.07 -1.18 15.16
N VAL A 92 -13.05 -0.32 15.29
CA VAL A 92 -12.74 0.72 14.29
C VAL A 92 -12.13 0.11 13.03
N CYS A 93 -11.15 -0.79 13.17
CA CYS A 93 -10.48 -1.45 12.05
C CYS A 93 -11.47 -2.26 11.20
N SER A 94 -12.42 -2.95 11.82
CA SER A 94 -13.47 -3.67 11.10
C SER A 94 -14.21 -2.77 10.10
N VAL A 95 -14.49 -1.51 10.46
CA VAL A 95 -15.12 -0.55 9.55
C VAL A 95 -14.13 -0.03 8.51
N VAL A 96 -12.91 0.33 8.93
CA VAL A 96 -11.85 0.88 8.06
C VAL A 96 -11.52 -0.12 6.94
N ASP A 97 -11.23 -1.37 7.29
CA ASP A 97 -10.78 -2.41 6.37
C ASP A 97 -11.91 -2.79 5.40
N SER A 98 -13.13 -2.95 5.90
CA SER A 98 -14.31 -3.22 5.08
C SER A 98 -14.57 -2.10 4.07
N ALA A 99 -14.50 -0.85 4.52
CA ALA A 99 -14.73 0.30 3.66
C ALA A 99 -13.62 0.44 2.62
N GLU A 100 -12.36 0.28 3.01
CA GLU A 100 -11.23 0.40 2.08
C GLU A 100 -11.28 -0.70 1.01
N LEU A 101 -11.48 -1.95 1.41
CA LEU A 101 -11.63 -3.06 0.47
C LEU A 101 -12.78 -2.81 -0.52
N CYS A 102 -13.94 -2.35 -0.01
CA CYS A 102 -15.10 -2.05 -0.84
C CYS A 102 -14.82 -0.97 -1.89
N ARG A 103 -14.13 0.11 -1.51
CA ARG A 103 -13.79 1.22 -2.41
C ARG A 103 -12.91 0.80 -3.57
N GLN A 104 -12.02 -0.17 -3.35
CA GLN A 104 -11.04 -0.61 -4.33
C GLN A 104 -11.57 -1.75 -5.22
N THR A 105 -12.53 -2.54 -4.75
CA THR A 105 -12.88 -3.83 -5.39
C THR A 105 -14.34 -3.97 -5.79
N HIS A 106 -15.27 -3.23 -5.18
CA HIS A 106 -16.69 -3.47 -5.41
C HIS A 106 -17.17 -2.90 -6.75
N PRO A 107 -17.86 -3.68 -7.61
CA PRO A 107 -18.24 -3.21 -8.95
C PRO A 107 -19.39 -2.19 -8.94
N ALA A 108 -20.29 -2.26 -7.96
CA ALA A 108 -21.43 -1.35 -7.86
C ALA A 108 -21.06 -0.01 -7.21
N ARG A 109 -21.30 1.09 -7.94
CA ARG A 109 -20.99 2.46 -7.47
C ARG A 109 -21.64 2.84 -6.16
N GLY A 110 -22.88 2.40 -5.91
CA GLY A 110 -23.58 2.73 -4.65
C GLY A 110 -22.84 2.24 -3.40
N PHE A 111 -22.26 1.04 -3.46
CA PHE A 111 -21.42 0.50 -2.37
C PHE A 111 -20.13 1.31 -2.23
N VAL A 112 -19.46 1.61 -3.34
CA VAL A 112 -18.22 2.41 -3.35
C VAL A 112 -18.45 3.81 -2.75
N GLU A 113 -19.53 4.49 -3.12
CA GLU A 113 -19.86 5.83 -2.61
C GLU A 113 -20.14 5.84 -1.10
N GLU A 114 -20.91 4.88 -0.60
CA GLU A 114 -21.18 4.77 0.84
C GLU A 114 -19.94 4.33 1.63
N ALA A 115 -19.09 3.47 1.05
CA ALA A 115 -17.80 3.11 1.64
C ALA A 115 -16.83 4.30 1.69
N ILE A 116 -16.81 5.20 0.69
CA ILE A 116 -16.05 6.45 0.75
C ILE A 116 -16.53 7.31 1.93
N LYS A 117 -17.84 7.49 2.10
CA LYS A 117 -18.40 8.28 3.21
C LYS A 117 -18.05 7.66 4.57
N ALA A 118 -18.16 6.35 4.68
CA ALA A 118 -17.78 5.62 5.89
C ALA A 118 -16.29 5.77 6.21
N SER A 119 -15.42 5.57 5.21
CA SER A 119 -13.97 5.77 5.33
C SER A 119 -13.64 7.20 5.80
N MET A 120 -14.26 8.23 5.23
CA MET A 120 -14.05 9.61 5.68
C MET A 120 -14.49 9.81 7.14
N LYS A 121 -15.68 9.34 7.50
CA LYS A 121 -16.23 9.52 8.85
C LYS A 121 -15.42 8.78 9.91
N ILE A 122 -15.04 7.52 9.65
CA ILE A 122 -14.27 6.73 10.61
C ILE A 122 -12.83 7.26 10.75
N ASN A 123 -12.22 7.80 9.69
CA ASN A 123 -10.89 8.42 9.78
C ASN A 123 -10.89 9.70 10.66
N VAL A 124 -11.96 10.49 10.61
CA VAL A 124 -12.13 11.63 11.54
C VAL A 124 -12.20 11.13 12.98
N TYR A 125 -12.95 10.06 13.23
CA TYR A 125 -13.04 9.46 14.57
C TYR A 125 -11.71 8.84 15.03
N LEU A 126 -10.97 8.17 14.13
CA LEU A 126 -9.64 7.63 14.42
C LEU A 126 -8.66 8.74 14.83
N HIS A 127 -8.72 9.91 14.19
CA HIS A 127 -7.93 11.07 14.61
C HIS A 127 -8.31 11.54 16.02
N PHE A 128 -9.61 11.58 16.34
CA PHE A 128 -10.08 11.85 17.70
C PHE A 128 -9.51 10.85 18.71
N LEU A 129 -9.55 9.54 18.42
CA LEU A 129 -8.99 8.50 19.30
C LEU A 129 -7.50 8.72 19.53
N ASN A 130 -6.72 8.95 18.47
CA ASN A 130 -5.27 9.14 18.53
C ASN A 130 -4.83 10.44 19.23
N THR A 131 -5.74 11.39 19.41
CA THR A 131 -5.49 12.66 20.12
C THR A 131 -6.21 12.72 21.48
N ASN A 132 -6.82 11.62 21.91
CA ASN A 132 -7.58 11.55 23.15
C ASN A 132 -6.65 11.38 24.36
N HIS A 133 -6.55 12.42 25.19
CA HIS A 133 -5.70 12.42 26.38
C HIS A 133 -6.18 11.43 27.45
N THR A 134 -7.46 11.10 27.51
CA THR A 134 -8.00 10.08 28.44
C THR A 134 -7.40 8.71 28.13
N LEU A 135 -7.41 8.33 26.85
CA LEU A 135 -6.83 7.05 26.41
C LEU A 135 -5.31 7.02 26.61
N TYR A 136 -4.61 8.09 26.24
CA TYR A 136 -3.16 8.18 26.46
C TYR A 136 -2.78 8.04 27.95
N ASN A 137 -3.50 8.74 28.84
CA ASN A 137 -3.25 8.65 30.27
C ASN A 137 -3.57 7.26 30.83
N ALA A 138 -4.62 6.60 30.34
CA ALA A 138 -4.96 5.25 30.74
C ALA A 138 -3.89 4.23 30.30
N VAL A 139 -3.40 4.32 29.06
CA VAL A 139 -2.32 3.46 28.55
C VAL A 139 -1.03 3.70 29.35
N LYS A 140 -0.67 4.96 29.62
CA LYS A 140 0.51 5.32 30.41
C LYS A 140 0.43 4.74 31.84
N LYS A 141 -0.75 4.79 32.46
CA LYS A 141 -1.01 4.19 33.78
C LYS A 141 -0.87 2.66 33.74
N ALA A 142 -1.44 2.01 32.72
CA ALA A 142 -1.32 0.57 32.53
C ALA A 142 0.14 0.12 32.33
N GLU A 143 0.93 0.88 31.57
CA GLU A 143 2.36 0.61 31.36
C GLU A 143 3.18 0.78 32.65
N GLN A 144 2.90 1.81 33.46
CA GLN A 144 3.55 2.02 34.76
C GLN A 144 3.32 0.85 35.72
N ASP A 145 2.10 0.31 35.73
CA ASP A 145 1.76 -0.89 36.51
C ASP A 145 1.93 -2.18 35.69
N GLY A 146 2.93 -2.22 34.80
CA GLY A 146 3.19 -3.35 33.91
C GLY A 146 3.40 -4.71 34.61
N HIS A 147 3.66 -4.72 35.92
CA HIS A 147 3.71 -5.95 36.73
C HIS A 147 2.34 -6.66 36.84
N LEU A 148 1.24 -5.96 36.54
CA LEU A 148 -0.12 -6.51 36.48
C LEU A 148 -0.46 -7.09 35.09
N LEU A 149 0.43 -6.94 34.11
CA LEU A 149 0.21 -7.30 32.71
C LEU A 149 0.95 -8.58 32.33
N THR A 150 0.45 -9.28 31.31
CA THR A 150 1.26 -10.31 30.63
C THR A 150 2.36 -9.62 29.82
N GLU A 151 3.37 -10.38 29.40
CA GLU A 151 4.45 -9.84 28.58
C GLU A 151 3.93 -9.25 27.25
N GLU A 152 2.94 -9.90 26.63
CA GLU A 152 2.28 -9.39 25.43
C GLU A 152 1.51 -8.09 25.71
N ALA A 153 0.72 -8.06 26.78
CA ALA A 153 -0.07 -6.88 27.11
C ALA A 153 0.83 -5.69 27.50
N ARG A 154 1.98 -5.96 28.13
CA ARG A 154 3.02 -4.96 28.42
C ARG A 154 3.63 -4.38 27.14
N ARG A 155 3.93 -5.23 26.14
CA ARG A 155 4.40 -4.77 24.82
C ARG A 155 3.33 -3.96 24.10
N ALA A 156 2.07 -4.40 24.14
CA ALA A 156 0.95 -3.66 23.56
C ALA A 156 0.81 -2.28 24.20
N ALA A 157 0.87 -2.18 25.53
CA ALA A 157 0.83 -0.90 26.25
C ALA A 157 1.97 0.04 25.81
N LEU A 158 3.20 -0.48 25.73
CA LEU A 158 4.36 0.27 25.27
C LEU A 158 4.15 0.81 23.84
N HIS A 159 3.73 -0.05 22.90
CA HIS A 159 3.52 0.35 21.51
C HIS A 159 2.38 1.36 21.36
N LEU A 160 1.26 1.16 22.07
CA LEU A 160 0.16 2.12 22.09
C LEU A 160 0.61 3.49 22.61
N ARG A 161 1.36 3.55 23.72
CA ARG A 161 1.90 4.82 24.25
C ARG A 161 2.77 5.51 23.21
N ILE A 162 3.66 4.77 22.57
CA ILE A 162 4.56 5.31 21.57
C ILE A 162 3.78 5.84 20.36
N ASP A 163 2.75 5.15 19.88
CA ASP A 163 1.95 5.60 18.75
C ASP A 163 1.18 6.90 19.06
N PHE A 164 0.66 7.02 20.28
CA PHE A 164 0.15 8.28 20.81
C PHE A 164 1.21 9.39 20.79
N GLU A 165 2.41 9.07 21.28
CA GLU A 165 3.50 10.04 21.38
C GLU A 165 4.06 10.45 20.02
N LYS A 166 4.04 9.59 19.00
CA LYS A 166 4.35 9.96 17.60
C LYS A 166 3.41 11.03 17.07
N GLY A 167 2.16 11.04 17.50
CA GLY A 167 1.19 12.10 17.21
C GLY A 167 1.45 13.40 17.98
N GLY A 168 2.45 13.44 18.86
CA GLY A 168 2.79 14.60 19.67
C GLY A 168 1.88 14.81 20.87
N ILE A 169 1.04 13.84 21.28
CA ILE A 169 0.04 14.04 22.33
C ILE A 169 0.63 14.43 23.70
N HIS A 170 1.90 14.06 23.94
CA HIS A 170 2.63 14.41 25.16
C HIS A 170 3.13 15.86 25.18
N LEU A 171 3.03 16.57 24.05
CA LEU A 171 3.48 17.94 23.90
C LEU A 171 2.44 18.93 24.45
N PRO A 172 2.87 20.15 24.86
CA PRO A 172 1.95 21.23 25.18
C PRO A 172 1.02 21.56 24.01
N SER A 173 -0.21 22.03 24.30
CA SER A 173 -1.26 22.28 23.30
C SER A 173 -0.77 23.04 22.06
N GLY A 174 -0.06 24.16 22.23
CA GLY A 174 0.44 24.94 21.09
C GLY A 174 1.44 24.19 20.18
N LYS A 175 2.24 23.27 20.74
CA LYS A 175 3.12 22.39 19.94
C LYS A 175 2.34 21.26 19.28
N LEU A 176 1.37 20.67 19.99
CA LEU A 176 0.49 19.64 19.45
C LEU A 176 -0.34 20.16 18.26
N ASP A 177 -0.89 21.37 18.38
CA ASP A 177 -1.63 22.03 17.29
C ASP A 177 -0.74 22.23 16.05
N ARG A 178 0.53 22.63 16.27
CA ARG A 178 1.50 22.76 15.18
C ARG A 178 1.84 21.42 14.54
N VAL A 179 2.03 20.36 15.33
CA VAL A 179 2.26 18.99 14.84
C VAL A 179 1.08 18.51 14.00
N ASN A 180 -0.14 18.72 14.46
CA ASN A 180 -1.36 18.37 13.73
C ASN A 180 -1.44 19.11 12.38
N GLN A 181 -1.17 20.42 12.38
CA GLN A 181 -1.14 21.21 11.15
C GLN A 181 -0.07 20.72 10.17
N LEU A 182 1.15 20.45 10.65
CA LEU A 182 2.25 19.95 9.82
C LEU A 182 1.92 18.58 9.19
N ASN A 183 1.28 17.69 9.94
CA ASN A 183 0.82 16.40 9.44
C ASN A 183 -0.26 16.58 8.36
N MET A 184 -1.25 17.46 8.58
CA MET A 184 -2.27 17.78 7.57
C MET A 184 -1.67 18.37 6.30
N ASP A 185 -0.72 19.30 6.44
CA ASP A 185 -0.02 19.91 5.32
C ASP A 185 0.80 18.85 4.56
N ALA A 186 1.52 17.98 5.25
CA ALA A 186 2.26 16.88 4.64
C ALA A 186 1.35 15.92 3.87
N HIS A 187 0.19 15.54 4.43
CA HIS A 187 -0.78 14.70 3.73
C HIS A 187 -1.36 15.39 2.49
N LYS A 188 -1.64 16.70 2.57
CA LYS A 188 -2.10 17.48 1.41
C LYS A 188 -1.04 17.52 0.32
N LEU A 189 0.21 17.81 0.67
CA LEU A 189 1.34 17.85 -0.27
C LEU A 189 1.60 16.49 -0.92
N CYS A 190 1.48 15.38 -0.16
CA CYS A 190 1.59 14.03 -0.73
C CYS A 190 0.49 13.74 -1.77
N ARG A 191 -0.75 14.18 -1.53
CA ARG A 191 -1.84 14.05 -2.51
C ARG A 191 -1.56 14.90 -3.75
N GLU A 192 -1.20 16.16 -3.56
CA GLU A 192 -0.85 17.09 -4.64
C GLU A 192 0.30 16.54 -5.50
N TYR A 193 1.32 15.95 -4.88
CA TYR A 193 2.42 15.29 -5.58
C TYR A 193 1.94 14.19 -6.53
N GLY A 194 1.02 13.32 -6.05
CA GLY A 194 0.43 12.25 -6.83
C GLY A 194 -0.50 12.76 -7.93
N GLU A 195 -1.33 13.75 -7.63
CA GLU A 195 -2.24 14.40 -8.60
C GLU A 195 -1.46 15.05 -9.75
N ASN A 196 -0.35 15.73 -9.44
CA ASN A 196 0.50 16.34 -10.45
C ASN A 196 1.08 15.29 -11.42
N ILE A 197 1.50 14.12 -10.94
CA ILE A 197 2.01 13.02 -11.78
C ILE A 197 0.93 12.50 -12.73
N ILE A 198 -0.31 12.43 -12.27
CA ILE A 198 -1.45 11.95 -13.08
C ILE A 198 -1.86 13.02 -14.11
N ASN A 199 -1.88 14.29 -13.70
CA ASN A 199 -2.40 15.39 -14.52
C ASN A 199 -1.41 15.87 -15.58
N ASP A 200 -0.11 15.83 -15.29
CA ASP A 200 0.95 16.15 -16.25
C ASP A 200 1.93 14.96 -16.34
N PRO A 201 1.56 13.90 -17.05
CA PRO A 201 2.44 12.75 -17.24
C PRO A 201 3.56 13.04 -18.24
N GLY A 202 3.58 14.22 -18.88
CA GLY A 202 4.49 14.57 -19.98
C GLY A 202 4.24 13.78 -21.27
N TYR A 203 4.74 14.32 -22.39
CA TYR A 203 4.71 13.62 -23.66
C TYR A 203 5.85 14.02 -24.61
N VAL A 204 6.15 13.13 -25.56
CA VAL A 204 7.06 13.35 -26.69
C VAL A 204 6.39 12.92 -27.98
N ASP A 205 6.46 13.75 -29.01
CA ASP A 205 5.92 13.46 -30.34
C ASP A 205 7.04 12.97 -31.27
N ILE A 206 6.87 11.77 -31.83
CA ILE A 206 7.87 11.12 -32.68
C ILE A 206 7.35 10.99 -34.10
N PHE A 207 8.14 11.50 -35.04
CA PHE A 207 7.94 11.39 -36.49
C PHE A 207 9.25 10.94 -37.18
N PRO A 208 9.18 10.16 -38.27
CA PRO A 208 7.98 9.46 -38.77
C PRO A 208 7.57 8.27 -37.87
N ALA A 209 6.35 7.77 -38.05
CA ALA A 209 5.82 6.60 -37.33
C ALA A 209 6.69 5.33 -37.45
N SER A 210 7.54 5.22 -38.47
CA SER A 210 8.47 4.09 -38.67
C SER A 210 9.56 4.01 -37.61
N ARG A 211 9.82 5.09 -36.86
CA ARG A 211 10.78 5.10 -35.74
C ARG A 211 10.29 4.35 -34.50
N ILE A 212 9.00 3.99 -34.46
CA ILE A 212 8.39 3.23 -33.37
C ILE A 212 8.11 1.77 -33.81
N PRO A 213 8.59 0.77 -33.06
CA PRO A 213 8.32 -0.64 -33.32
C PRO A 213 6.82 -0.97 -33.30
N ARG A 214 6.35 -1.76 -34.28
CA ARG A 214 4.93 -2.15 -34.41
C ARG A 214 4.35 -2.77 -33.13
N GLN A 215 5.14 -3.55 -32.41
CA GLN A 215 4.70 -4.24 -31.19
C GLN A 215 4.27 -3.31 -30.06
N ILE A 216 4.75 -2.06 -30.01
CA ILE A 216 4.38 -1.09 -28.97
C ILE A 216 3.43 0.01 -29.46
N GLN A 217 3.10 0.06 -30.76
CA GLN A 217 2.26 1.13 -31.32
C GLN A 217 0.85 1.17 -30.72
N HIS A 218 0.32 0.03 -30.27
CA HIS A 218 -1.00 -0.06 -29.62
C HIS A 218 -1.04 0.62 -28.25
N LEU A 219 0.12 0.88 -27.64
CA LEU A 219 0.25 1.59 -26.36
C LEU A 219 0.34 3.11 -26.57
N LEU A 220 0.51 3.58 -27.80
CA LEU A 220 0.81 4.99 -28.10
C LEU A 220 -0.35 5.67 -28.84
N LYS A 221 -0.44 7.00 -28.69
CA LYS A 221 -1.48 7.79 -29.37
C LYS A 221 -1.00 8.18 -30.78
N PRO A 222 -1.69 7.82 -31.87
CA PRO A 222 -1.33 8.26 -33.21
C PRO A 222 -1.57 9.77 -33.36
N ILE A 223 -0.66 10.44 -34.07
CA ILE A 223 -0.73 11.88 -34.38
C ILE A 223 -0.36 12.12 -35.83
N TYR A 224 -0.80 13.24 -36.40
CA TYR A 224 -0.58 13.59 -37.80
C TYR A 224 -0.13 15.04 -37.89
N ARG A 225 0.83 15.34 -38.76
CA ARG A 225 1.26 16.72 -39.06
C ARG A 225 1.30 16.95 -40.56
N LEU A 226 0.98 18.17 -40.98
CA LEU A 226 1.11 18.61 -42.36
C LEU A 226 2.59 18.73 -42.71
N THR A 227 3.04 18.10 -43.79
CA THR A 227 4.36 18.38 -44.35
C THR A 227 4.22 19.54 -45.33
N SER A 228 4.85 20.68 -45.02
CA SER A 228 5.00 21.75 -46.01
C SER A 228 6.00 21.28 -47.06
N GLY A 229 5.52 20.71 -48.16
CA GLY A 229 6.34 20.35 -49.30
C GLY A 229 7.08 21.59 -49.82
N VAL A 230 8.41 21.52 -49.89
CA VAL A 230 9.19 22.42 -50.74
C VAL A 230 8.60 22.33 -52.14
N SER A 231 8.18 23.48 -52.66
CA SER A 231 7.55 23.66 -53.97
C SER A 231 8.29 22.88 -55.06
N LYS A 232 7.72 21.75 -55.49
CA LYS A 232 7.98 21.19 -56.82
C LYS A 232 6.87 21.70 -57.73
N GLU A 233 7.24 22.65 -58.59
CA GLU A 233 6.45 23.08 -59.73
C GLU A 233 6.22 21.90 -60.68
N SER A 234 5.17 21.14 -60.43
CA SER A 234 4.63 20.20 -61.42
C SER A 234 3.18 19.86 -61.07
N LEU A 235 2.31 20.42 -61.91
CA LEU A 235 0.87 20.28 -62.05
C LEU A 235 0.31 18.87 -61.71
N GLY A 236 -0.56 18.78 -60.71
CA GLY A 236 -1.48 17.63 -60.50
C GLY A 236 -1.64 17.18 -59.05
N SER A 237 -2.85 17.35 -58.50
CA SER A 237 -3.36 16.90 -57.18
C SER A 237 -2.62 17.40 -55.93
N TYR A 238 -3.20 18.42 -55.28
CA TYR A 238 -2.92 18.75 -53.88
C TYR A 238 -3.61 17.71 -52.98
N GLU A 239 -2.95 16.59 -52.70
CA GLU A 239 -3.19 15.88 -51.45
C GLU A 239 -2.19 16.43 -50.44
N ASP A 240 -2.69 17.12 -49.40
CA ASP A 240 -1.88 17.48 -48.23
C ASP A 240 -1.34 16.17 -47.63
N GLU A 241 -0.08 15.81 -47.94
CA GLU A 241 0.55 14.63 -47.38
C GLU A 241 0.66 14.77 -45.85
N GLN A 242 -0.22 14.09 -45.11
CA GLN A 242 -0.16 14.05 -43.66
C GLN A 242 0.88 13.02 -43.23
N GLU A 243 1.97 13.46 -42.60
CA GLU A 243 2.94 12.56 -42.00
C GLU A 243 2.39 12.00 -40.68
N LYS A 244 2.26 10.67 -40.62
CA LYS A 244 1.87 9.97 -39.40
C LYS A 244 3.04 9.86 -38.42
N GLY A 245 2.77 10.12 -37.15
CA GLY A 245 3.67 9.91 -36.02
C GLY A 245 2.96 9.29 -34.81
N PHE A 246 3.69 9.16 -33.71
CA PHE A 246 3.16 8.69 -32.44
C PHE A 246 3.53 9.65 -31.30
N ARG A 247 2.56 9.90 -30.42
CA ARG A 247 2.77 10.56 -29.14
C ARG A 247 3.01 9.50 -28.07
N ILE A 248 4.16 9.59 -27.43
CA ILE A 248 4.54 8.81 -26.25
C ILE A 248 4.13 9.62 -25.03
N ILE A 249 3.20 9.09 -24.23
CA ILE A 249 2.92 9.62 -22.89
C ILE A 249 3.95 9.03 -21.93
N THR A 250 4.60 9.87 -21.13
CA THR A 250 5.72 9.44 -20.29
C THR A 250 5.32 8.86 -18.93
N GLU A 251 4.10 8.31 -18.84
CA GLU A 251 3.68 7.51 -17.68
C GLU A 251 4.55 6.24 -17.53
N PRO A 252 4.73 5.70 -16.30
CA PRO A 252 5.72 4.66 -16.04
C PRO A 252 5.62 3.42 -16.94
N ARG A 253 4.40 2.94 -17.19
CA ARG A 253 4.17 1.72 -17.98
C ARG A 253 4.57 1.91 -19.45
N THR A 254 4.10 3.00 -20.05
CA THR A 254 4.37 3.35 -21.45
C THR A 254 5.85 3.71 -21.66
N LEU A 255 6.42 4.50 -20.75
CA LEU A 255 7.84 4.87 -20.79
C LEU A 255 8.75 3.63 -20.72
N PHE A 256 8.47 2.71 -19.79
CA PHE A 256 9.26 1.49 -19.64
C PHE A 256 9.23 0.63 -20.91
N SER A 257 8.06 0.44 -21.53
CA SER A 257 7.95 -0.29 -22.81
C SER A 257 8.72 0.38 -23.94
N VAL A 258 8.71 1.72 -24.03
CA VAL A 258 9.50 2.45 -25.02
C VAL A 258 10.99 2.23 -24.81
N LEU A 259 11.48 2.35 -23.57
CA LEU A 259 12.90 2.18 -23.25
C LEU A 259 13.39 0.75 -23.48
N GLN A 260 12.56 -0.26 -23.24
CA GLN A 260 12.93 -1.66 -23.45
C GLN A 260 12.91 -2.11 -24.91
N LEU A 261 11.96 -1.60 -25.70
CA LEU A 261 11.61 -2.22 -26.98
C LEU A 261 11.95 -1.36 -28.20
N THR A 262 12.31 -0.08 -28.02
CA THR A 262 12.57 0.85 -29.14
C THR A 262 14.05 0.85 -29.55
N PRO A 263 14.41 0.43 -30.77
CA PRO A 263 15.80 0.42 -31.23
C PRO A 263 16.40 1.81 -31.42
N ASP A 264 15.57 2.80 -31.74
CA ASP A 264 16.01 4.18 -31.97
C ASP A 264 16.45 4.87 -30.66
N GLU A 265 17.76 5.09 -30.53
CA GLU A 265 18.38 5.71 -29.35
C GLU A 265 17.87 7.12 -29.08
N GLN A 266 17.62 7.92 -30.12
CA GLN A 266 17.14 9.29 -29.93
C GLN A 266 15.70 9.30 -29.41
N VAL A 267 14.86 8.35 -29.83
CA VAL A 267 13.52 8.18 -29.26
C VAL A 267 13.62 7.80 -27.78
N ARG A 268 14.47 6.83 -27.42
CA ARG A 268 14.68 6.45 -26.01
C ARG A 268 15.16 7.63 -25.17
N LYS A 269 16.16 8.38 -25.67
CA LYS A 269 16.70 9.56 -25.01
C LYS A 269 15.64 10.64 -24.77
N MET A 270 14.86 11.00 -25.79
CA MET A 270 13.82 12.02 -25.64
C MET A 270 12.73 11.58 -24.65
N ALA A 271 12.28 10.33 -24.73
CA ALA A 271 11.29 9.78 -23.81
C ALA A 271 11.80 9.74 -22.36
N TYR A 272 13.04 9.27 -22.15
CA TYR A 272 13.70 9.24 -20.84
C TYR A 272 13.80 10.64 -20.23
N LEU A 273 14.41 11.58 -20.95
CA LEU A 273 14.62 12.94 -20.46
C LEU A 273 13.29 13.61 -20.12
N LYS A 274 12.27 13.44 -20.96
CA LYS A 274 10.95 14.02 -20.70
C LYS A 274 10.28 13.39 -19.49
N GLY A 275 10.29 12.06 -19.38
CA GLY A 275 9.67 11.32 -18.27
C GLY A 275 10.37 11.52 -16.93
N SER A 276 11.67 11.79 -16.93
CA SER A 276 12.44 12.07 -15.71
C SER A 276 12.41 13.54 -15.28
N SER A 277 11.87 14.45 -16.10
CA SER A 277 11.88 15.90 -15.81
C SER A 277 10.53 16.48 -15.40
N ILE A 278 9.43 15.72 -15.54
CA ILE A 278 8.06 16.19 -15.38
C ILE A 278 7.38 15.39 -14.26
N PRO A 279 6.47 15.99 -13.47
CA PRO A 279 6.00 17.38 -13.54
C PRO A 279 6.86 18.36 -12.73
N HIS A 280 7.18 19.52 -13.33
CA HIS A 280 7.96 20.56 -12.66
C HIS A 280 7.27 21.15 -11.41
N ALA A 281 5.94 21.09 -11.35
CA ALA A 281 5.16 21.50 -10.18
C ALA A 281 5.58 20.75 -8.90
N ASN A 282 6.07 19.51 -9.04
CA ASN A 282 6.47 18.71 -7.89
C ASN A 282 7.77 19.16 -7.22
N HIS A 283 8.58 20.03 -7.85
CA HIS A 283 9.77 20.57 -7.18
C HIS A 283 9.37 21.39 -5.94
N GLU A 284 8.43 22.32 -6.10
CA GLU A 284 7.97 23.16 -4.98
C GLU A 284 7.23 22.34 -3.91
N VAL A 285 6.45 21.33 -4.34
CA VAL A 285 5.76 20.41 -3.43
C VAL A 285 6.75 19.63 -2.58
N LEU A 286 7.84 19.13 -3.17
CA LEU A 286 8.89 18.41 -2.46
C LEU A 286 9.62 19.31 -1.46
N ASP A 287 9.98 20.54 -1.86
CA ASP A 287 10.62 21.51 -0.96
C ASP A 287 9.75 21.80 0.28
N LYS A 288 8.46 22.06 0.07
CA LYS A 288 7.49 22.25 1.16
C LYS A 288 7.38 21.01 2.03
N LEU A 289 7.31 19.82 1.43
CA LEU A 289 7.16 18.56 2.16
C LEU A 289 8.38 18.25 3.03
N ILE A 290 9.59 18.47 2.50
CA ILE A 290 10.85 18.30 3.23
C ILE A 290 10.89 19.27 4.42
N ASN A 291 10.53 20.54 4.21
CA ASN A 291 10.50 21.54 5.27
C ASN A 291 9.48 21.19 6.36
N SER A 292 8.25 20.80 6.00
CA SER A 292 7.23 20.40 6.97
C SER A 292 7.67 19.19 7.80
N ARG A 293 8.30 18.19 7.16
CA ARG A 293 8.84 17.01 7.85
C ARG A 293 10.01 17.34 8.76
N HIS A 294 10.88 18.27 8.34
CA HIS A 294 12.00 18.72 9.17
C HIS A 294 11.49 19.47 10.41
N GLU A 295 10.56 20.42 10.25
CA GLU A 295 9.97 21.16 11.36
C GLU A 295 9.25 20.22 12.34
N LEU A 296 8.47 19.25 11.81
CA LEU A 296 7.84 18.22 12.62
C LEU A 296 8.87 17.48 13.48
N ALA A 297 9.96 17.00 12.87
CA ALA A 297 11.02 16.31 13.60
C ALA A 297 11.66 17.18 14.70
N GLN A 298 11.90 18.46 14.43
CA GLN A 298 12.45 19.40 15.42
C GLN A 298 11.50 19.58 16.62
N ILE A 299 10.19 19.71 16.39
CA ILE A 299 9.19 19.82 17.45
C ILE A 299 9.17 18.54 18.31
N MET A 300 9.33 17.38 17.67
CA MET A 300 9.42 16.06 18.30
C MET A 300 10.78 15.77 18.96
N GLY A 301 11.72 16.73 18.95
CA GLY A 301 13.02 16.60 19.59
C GLY A 301 14.05 15.75 18.82
N CYS A 302 13.82 15.49 17.52
CA CYS A 302 14.71 14.75 16.64
C CYS A 302 15.49 15.70 15.72
N LYS A 303 16.73 15.34 15.35
CA LYS A 303 17.56 16.17 14.45
C LYS A 303 17.07 16.15 13.02
N SER A 304 16.46 15.03 12.60
CA SER A 304 15.96 14.82 11.25
C SER A 304 14.67 14.01 11.25
N TYR A 305 13.90 14.10 10.16
CA TYR A 305 12.73 13.25 9.98
C TYR A 305 13.08 11.76 9.90
N ALA A 306 14.26 11.43 9.35
CA ALA A 306 14.75 10.06 9.33
C ALA A 306 14.96 9.52 10.76
N GLU A 307 15.57 10.31 11.64
CA GLU A 307 15.73 9.94 13.06
C GLU A 307 14.38 9.75 13.75
N PHE A 308 13.43 10.69 13.53
CA PHE A 308 12.07 10.58 14.06
C PHE A 308 11.37 9.28 13.65
N VAL A 309 11.40 8.92 12.35
CA VAL A 309 10.75 7.70 11.86
C VAL A 309 11.49 6.44 12.33
N MET A 310 12.82 6.47 12.44
CA MET A 310 13.62 5.30 12.79
C MET A 310 13.54 4.87 14.25
N GLN A 311 13.04 5.70 15.16
CA GLN A 311 12.98 5.38 16.60
C GLN A 311 12.29 4.03 16.91
N LEU A 312 11.36 3.58 16.07
CA LEU A 312 10.68 2.28 16.24
C LEU A 312 11.04 1.23 15.20
N ASN A 313 11.88 1.57 14.24
CA ASN A 313 12.29 0.62 13.22
C ASN A 313 13.44 -0.24 13.77
N MET A 314 13.52 -1.50 13.33
CA MET A 314 14.62 -2.40 13.74
C MET A 314 16.01 -1.81 13.45
N ALA A 315 16.14 -1.00 12.41
CA ALA A 315 17.38 -0.30 12.06
C ALA A 315 17.84 0.71 13.13
N SER A 316 16.93 1.19 13.98
CA SER A 316 17.16 2.03 15.18
C SER A 316 17.79 3.41 14.96
N SER A 317 18.50 3.66 13.85
CA SER A 317 19.12 4.95 13.54
C SER A 317 19.38 5.14 12.04
N PRO A 318 19.41 6.39 11.53
CA PRO A 318 19.80 6.68 10.16
C PRO A 318 21.23 6.22 9.82
N GLU A 319 22.16 6.27 10.78
CA GLU A 319 23.56 5.89 10.58
C GLU A 319 23.70 4.40 10.26
N VAL A 320 22.96 3.54 10.96
CA VAL A 320 22.90 2.09 10.69
C VAL A 320 22.35 1.83 9.28
N VAL A 321 21.31 2.55 8.85
CA VAL A 321 20.75 2.42 7.50
C VAL A 321 21.77 2.80 6.44
N VAL A 322 22.47 3.93 6.62
CA VAL A 322 23.50 4.38 5.67
C VAL A 322 24.65 3.39 5.58
N SER A 323 25.16 2.89 6.72
CA SER A 323 26.22 1.86 6.75
C SER A 323 25.79 0.61 6.00
N PHE A 324 24.59 0.11 6.29
CA PHE A 324 24.04 -1.08 5.64
C PHE A 324 23.94 -0.91 4.11
N LEU A 325 23.40 0.22 3.64
CA LEU A 325 23.29 0.50 2.21
C LEU A 325 24.65 0.62 1.52
N GLN A 326 25.65 1.21 2.20
CA GLN A 326 27.01 1.31 1.68
C GLN A 326 27.71 -0.05 1.62
N GLU A 327 27.56 -0.88 2.65
CA GLU A 327 28.07 -2.25 2.67
C GLU A 327 27.45 -3.11 1.56
N MET A 328 26.13 -3.07 1.42
CA MET A 328 25.43 -3.73 0.31
C MET A 328 25.93 -3.25 -1.05
N SER A 329 26.04 -1.92 -1.23
CA SER A 329 26.53 -1.33 -2.47
C SER A 329 27.94 -1.83 -2.80
N ASN A 330 28.85 -1.86 -1.82
CA ASN A 330 30.20 -2.37 -2.00
C ASN A 330 30.23 -3.87 -2.35
N MET A 331 29.38 -4.67 -1.72
CA MET A 331 29.30 -6.12 -1.96
C MET A 331 28.82 -6.46 -3.39
N VAL A 332 27.85 -5.70 -3.92
CA VAL A 332 27.30 -5.95 -5.26
C VAL A 332 28.05 -5.21 -6.36
N LYS A 333 28.94 -4.26 -6.02
CA LYS A 333 29.59 -3.37 -6.98
C LYS A 333 30.36 -4.10 -8.07
N GLU A 334 31.17 -5.09 -7.71
CA GLU A 334 31.97 -5.84 -8.69
C GLU A 334 31.08 -6.56 -9.71
N LYS A 335 30.01 -7.21 -9.24
CA LYS A 335 29.04 -7.88 -10.12
C LYS A 335 28.27 -6.88 -10.98
N ALA A 336 27.86 -5.75 -10.42
CA ALA A 336 27.21 -4.69 -11.18
C ALA A 336 28.16 -4.14 -12.27
N ASP A 337 29.44 -3.91 -11.95
CA ASP A 337 30.45 -3.46 -12.91
C ASP A 337 30.67 -4.49 -14.03
N GLU A 338 30.69 -5.79 -13.72
CA GLU A 338 30.73 -6.88 -14.72
C GLU A 338 29.51 -6.83 -15.66
N GLU A 339 28.30 -6.68 -15.12
CA GLU A 339 27.06 -6.60 -15.88
C GLU A 339 27.03 -5.35 -16.77
N PHE A 340 27.36 -4.18 -16.21
CA PHE A 340 27.47 -2.92 -16.95
C PHE A 340 28.51 -3.00 -18.07
N ASN A 341 29.66 -3.63 -17.81
CA ASN A 341 30.67 -3.85 -18.85
C ASN A 341 30.17 -4.77 -19.96
N THR A 342 29.39 -5.80 -19.61
CA THR A 342 28.78 -6.71 -20.60
C THR A 342 27.78 -5.98 -21.48
N ILE A 343 26.89 -5.18 -20.89
CA ILE A 343 25.92 -4.34 -21.60
C ILE A 343 26.65 -3.33 -22.51
N ARG A 344 27.70 -2.70 -21.99
CA ARG A 344 28.52 -1.73 -22.74
C ARG A 344 29.20 -2.38 -23.94
N ASN A 345 29.78 -3.57 -23.79
CA ASN A 345 30.42 -4.30 -24.89
C ASN A 345 29.40 -4.65 -25.98
N LEU A 346 28.21 -5.12 -25.60
CA LEU A 346 27.12 -5.41 -26.55
C LEU A 346 26.71 -4.17 -27.35
N LYS A 347 26.60 -3.00 -26.69
CA LYS A 347 26.35 -1.73 -27.39
C LYS A 347 27.44 -1.42 -28.42
N ARG A 348 28.72 -1.55 -28.03
CA ARG A 348 29.86 -1.28 -28.95
C ARG A 348 29.86 -2.22 -30.16
N ASP A 349 29.58 -3.51 -29.95
CA ASP A 349 29.57 -4.50 -31.01
C ASP A 349 28.47 -4.21 -32.04
N LEU A 350 27.28 -3.80 -31.59
CA LEU A 350 26.16 -3.47 -32.47
C LEU A 350 26.26 -2.11 -33.15
N CYS A 351 26.82 -1.11 -32.47
CA CYS A 351 26.98 0.24 -33.03
C CYS A 351 28.24 0.37 -33.91
N GLY A 352 29.16 -0.62 -33.89
CA GLY A 352 30.40 -0.59 -34.66
C GLY A 352 31.38 0.51 -34.23
N GLN A 353 31.18 1.12 -33.06
CA GLN A 353 31.97 2.24 -32.54
C GLN A 353 32.61 1.86 -31.21
N ARG A 354 33.95 2.00 -31.12
CA ARG A 354 34.73 1.61 -29.94
C ARG A 354 34.59 2.57 -28.75
N CYS A 355 34.11 3.79 -28.96
CA CYS A 355 34.11 4.87 -27.96
C CYS A 355 32.69 5.31 -27.54
N VAL A 356 31.75 4.36 -27.50
CA VAL A 356 30.37 4.63 -27.05
C VAL A 356 30.23 4.17 -25.60
N ASP A 357 29.85 5.09 -24.72
CA ASP A 357 29.48 4.76 -23.34
C ASP A 357 27.98 4.41 -23.24
N LEU A 358 27.62 3.80 -22.12
CA LEU A 358 26.25 3.44 -21.80
C LEU A 358 25.55 4.65 -21.16
N GLU A 359 24.44 5.08 -21.75
CA GLU A 359 23.63 6.17 -21.21
C GLU A 359 22.42 5.61 -20.44
N PRO A 360 21.78 6.40 -19.54
CA PRO A 360 20.66 5.91 -18.74
C PRO A 360 19.46 5.38 -19.55
N TRP A 361 19.26 5.88 -20.77
CA TRP A 361 18.18 5.43 -21.67
C TRP A 361 18.53 4.15 -22.46
N ASP A 362 19.72 3.60 -22.27
CA ASP A 362 20.18 2.40 -22.98
C ASP A 362 20.04 1.12 -22.14
N GLU A 363 20.21 1.22 -20.82
CA GLU A 363 20.27 0.08 -19.90
C GLU A 363 19.10 -0.90 -20.12
N ALA A 364 17.87 -0.40 -20.13
CA ALA A 364 16.66 -1.22 -20.27
C ALA A 364 16.57 -1.92 -21.63
N TYR A 365 17.02 -1.28 -22.71
CA TYR A 365 17.00 -1.83 -24.07
C TYR A 365 17.98 -2.99 -24.20
N TYR A 366 19.26 -2.74 -23.87
CA TYR A 366 20.30 -3.74 -24.02
C TYR A 366 20.15 -4.88 -23.02
N THR A 367 19.66 -4.62 -21.80
CA THR A 367 19.34 -5.67 -20.84
C THR A 367 18.23 -6.58 -21.35
N THR A 368 17.17 -6.02 -21.94
CA THR A 368 16.07 -6.81 -22.55
C THR A 368 16.60 -7.68 -23.68
N MET A 369 17.40 -7.10 -24.57
CA MET A 369 18.00 -7.82 -25.69
C MET A 369 18.94 -8.93 -25.23
N MET A 370 19.78 -8.69 -24.21
CA MET A 370 20.63 -9.73 -23.61
C MET A 370 19.81 -10.88 -23.06
N LYS A 371 18.74 -10.58 -22.30
CA LYS A 371 17.86 -11.61 -21.73
C LYS A 371 17.22 -12.46 -22.82
N SER A 372 16.74 -11.82 -23.90
CA SER A 372 16.18 -12.52 -25.06
C SER A 372 17.21 -13.36 -25.81
N SER A 373 18.49 -12.94 -25.87
CA SER A 373 19.55 -13.71 -26.53
C SER A 373 20.15 -14.84 -25.67
N ALA A 374 20.25 -14.63 -24.36
CA ALA A 374 20.87 -15.57 -23.43
C ALA A 374 19.95 -16.73 -23.07
N TYR A 375 18.63 -16.46 -23.07
CA TYR A 375 17.63 -17.45 -22.71
C TYR A 375 16.59 -17.53 -23.84
N ASN A 376 16.58 -18.63 -24.60
CA ASN A 376 15.53 -18.99 -25.56
C ASN A 376 14.22 -19.35 -24.82
N LEU A 377 13.74 -18.47 -23.94
CA LEU A 377 12.54 -18.65 -23.13
C LEU A 377 11.45 -17.74 -23.67
N ASP A 378 10.41 -18.36 -24.22
CA ASP A 378 9.17 -17.66 -24.56
C ASP A 378 8.32 -17.50 -23.29
N SER A 379 8.13 -16.25 -22.85
CA SER A 379 7.32 -15.93 -21.67
C SER A 379 5.87 -16.43 -21.80
N ALA A 380 5.31 -16.52 -23.01
CA ALA A 380 3.96 -17.04 -23.23
C ALA A 380 3.92 -18.56 -22.98
N VAL A 381 4.97 -19.28 -23.38
CA VAL A 381 5.10 -20.71 -23.09
C VAL A 381 5.25 -20.93 -21.58
N VAL A 382 6.09 -20.15 -20.90
CA VAL A 382 6.24 -20.24 -19.44
C VAL A 382 4.90 -19.97 -18.73
N ALA A 383 4.16 -18.93 -19.13
CA ALA A 383 2.87 -18.60 -18.55
C ALA A 383 1.84 -19.73 -18.68
N SER A 384 1.89 -20.54 -19.76
CA SER A 384 0.99 -21.67 -19.96
C SER A 384 1.11 -22.77 -18.90
N TYR A 385 2.27 -22.88 -18.23
CA TYR A 385 2.49 -23.82 -17.12
C TYR A 385 1.90 -23.33 -15.79
N PHE A 386 1.59 -22.05 -15.65
CA PHE A 386 1.15 -21.43 -14.40
C PHE A 386 -0.35 -21.08 -14.41
N SER A 387 -1.21 -22.09 -14.64
CA SER A 387 -2.65 -21.89 -14.48
C SER A 387 -3.02 -21.64 -13.02
N LEU A 388 -3.96 -20.72 -12.78
CA LEU A 388 -4.38 -20.34 -11.43
C LEU A 388 -4.76 -21.54 -10.53
N PRO A 389 -5.55 -22.55 -10.99
CA PRO A 389 -5.86 -23.71 -10.16
C PRO A 389 -4.61 -24.50 -9.75
N GLN A 390 -3.65 -24.69 -10.66
CA GLN A 390 -2.42 -25.42 -10.36
C GLN A 390 -1.50 -24.64 -9.42
N CYS A 391 -1.45 -23.31 -9.55
CA CYS A 391 -0.75 -22.45 -8.61
C CYS A 391 -1.36 -22.53 -7.20
N ILE A 392 -2.69 -22.56 -7.08
CA ILE A 392 -3.38 -22.72 -5.79
C ILE A 392 -3.07 -24.10 -5.18
N GLU A 393 -3.10 -25.18 -5.97
CA GLU A 393 -2.71 -26.51 -5.48
C GLU A 393 -1.24 -26.57 -5.04
N GLY A 394 -0.34 -25.93 -5.79
CA GLY A 394 1.06 -25.77 -5.38
C GLY A 394 1.19 -25.03 -4.04
N LEU A 395 0.43 -23.95 -3.85
CA LEU A 395 0.41 -23.20 -2.60
C LEU A 395 -0.10 -24.05 -1.43
N LYS A 396 -1.13 -24.87 -1.63
CA LYS A 396 -1.63 -25.81 -0.60
C LYS A 396 -0.55 -26.77 -0.13
N LEU A 397 0.20 -27.34 -1.08
CA LEU A 397 1.30 -28.25 -0.77
C LEU A 397 2.40 -27.56 0.04
N LEU A 398 2.76 -26.32 -0.33
CA LEU A 398 3.75 -25.53 0.39
C LEU A 398 3.29 -25.21 1.81
N VAL A 399 2.04 -24.75 1.98
CA VAL A 399 1.48 -24.40 3.30
C VAL A 399 1.47 -25.61 4.22
N LYS A 400 1.03 -26.77 3.70
CA LYS A 400 1.04 -28.02 4.45
C LYS A 400 2.46 -28.48 4.80
N SER A 401 3.38 -28.42 3.85
CA SER A 401 4.75 -28.91 4.04
C SER A 401 5.58 -28.05 4.98
N LEU A 402 5.42 -26.72 4.92
CA LEU A 402 6.23 -25.77 5.69
C LEU A 402 5.62 -25.45 7.06
N PHE A 403 4.28 -25.36 7.13
CA PHE A 403 3.58 -24.89 8.33
C PHE A 403 2.66 -25.93 8.97
N GLY A 404 2.49 -27.12 8.37
CA GLY A 404 1.58 -28.14 8.90
C GLY A 404 0.09 -27.76 8.84
N ALA A 405 -0.26 -26.62 8.25
CA ALA A 405 -1.64 -26.14 8.10
C ALA A 405 -2.31 -26.68 6.82
N SER A 406 -3.62 -26.87 6.85
CA SER A 406 -4.44 -27.09 5.66
C SER A 406 -4.94 -25.76 5.10
N PHE A 407 -5.10 -25.71 3.78
CA PHE A 407 -5.54 -24.55 3.02
C PHE A 407 -6.60 -25.02 2.04
N ASP A 408 -7.86 -24.72 2.31
CA ASP A 408 -8.99 -25.32 1.60
C ASP A 408 -9.97 -24.25 1.09
N SER A 409 -10.45 -24.41 -0.14
CA SER A 409 -11.49 -23.53 -0.68
C SER A 409 -12.82 -23.82 0.01
N VAL A 410 -13.49 -22.77 0.47
CA VAL A 410 -14.79 -22.86 1.15
C VAL A 410 -15.83 -22.01 0.43
N PRO A 411 -17.09 -22.45 0.38
CA PRO A 411 -18.14 -21.65 -0.24
C PRO A 411 -18.39 -20.37 0.56
N MET A 412 -18.68 -19.30 -0.15
CA MET A 412 -19.16 -18.06 0.46
C MET A 412 -20.64 -18.16 0.83
N ALA A 413 -21.01 -17.50 1.92
CA ALA A 413 -22.41 -17.35 2.31
C ALA A 413 -23.14 -16.38 1.36
N PRO A 414 -24.47 -16.50 1.20
CA PRO A 414 -25.23 -15.59 0.35
C PRO A 414 -25.08 -14.13 0.80
N GLY A 415 -24.57 -13.27 -0.08
CA GLY A 415 -24.33 -11.84 0.17
C GLY A 415 -22.91 -11.49 0.67
N GLU A 416 -22.07 -12.50 0.95
CA GLU A 416 -20.70 -12.29 1.45
C GLU A 416 -19.75 -11.74 0.36
N SER A 417 -19.92 -12.17 -0.89
CA SER A 417 -19.05 -11.77 -2.01
C SER A 417 -19.48 -10.46 -2.67
N TRP A 418 -18.50 -9.69 -3.15
CA TRP A 418 -18.71 -8.54 -4.03
C TRP A 418 -18.60 -8.89 -5.53
N HIS A 419 -18.04 -10.05 -5.89
CA HIS A 419 -17.85 -10.47 -7.28
C HIS A 419 -17.80 -12.02 -7.41
N PRO A 420 -18.33 -12.62 -8.50
CA PRO A 420 -18.36 -14.08 -8.67
C PRO A 420 -16.97 -14.74 -8.72
N ASP A 421 -15.95 -14.02 -9.18
CA ASP A 421 -14.59 -14.56 -9.31
C ASP A 421 -13.79 -14.59 -7.98
N VAL A 422 -14.36 -14.08 -6.88
CA VAL A 422 -13.68 -14.06 -5.59
C VAL A 422 -13.75 -15.45 -4.97
N LEU A 423 -12.60 -15.94 -4.52
CA LEU A 423 -12.48 -17.23 -3.85
C LEU A 423 -12.24 -17.02 -2.36
N LYS A 424 -13.01 -17.73 -1.53
CA LYS A 424 -12.81 -17.78 -0.07
C LYS A 424 -12.03 -19.03 0.29
N MET A 425 -10.96 -18.84 1.05
CA MET A 425 -10.07 -19.92 1.48
C MET A 425 -10.05 -19.97 2.99
N CYS A 426 -10.05 -21.18 3.56
CA CYS A 426 -9.95 -21.41 4.99
C CYS A 426 -8.59 -22.01 5.30
N ILE A 427 -7.88 -21.41 6.27
CA ILE A 427 -6.63 -21.93 6.80
C ILE A 427 -6.92 -22.61 8.14
N HIS A 428 -6.50 -23.86 8.28
CA HIS A 428 -6.68 -24.62 9.49
C HIS A 428 -5.35 -25.25 9.94
N HIS A 429 -4.89 -24.90 11.14
CA HIS A 429 -3.78 -25.58 11.77
C HIS A 429 -4.31 -26.56 12.82
N PRO A 430 -3.80 -27.80 12.91
CA PRO A 430 -4.35 -28.82 13.81
C PRO A 430 -4.23 -28.44 15.30
N GLU A 431 -3.22 -27.65 15.67
CA GLU A 431 -2.95 -27.26 17.05
C GLU A 431 -3.35 -25.81 17.37
N GLU A 432 -3.61 -24.99 16.35
CA GLU A 432 -4.04 -23.61 16.54
C GLU A 432 -5.48 -23.44 16.08
N VAL A 433 -6.33 -22.88 16.95
CA VAL A 433 -7.67 -22.45 16.53
C VAL A 433 -7.48 -21.19 15.67
N CYS A 434 -7.24 -21.39 14.37
CA CYS A 434 -7.23 -20.30 13.41
C CYS A 434 -8.64 -19.73 13.32
N VAL A 435 -8.78 -18.47 13.71
CA VAL A 435 -9.94 -17.65 13.37
C VAL A 435 -9.83 -17.35 11.88
N CYS A 436 -10.86 -17.68 11.08
CA CYS A 436 -10.85 -17.42 9.64
C CYS A 436 -10.63 -15.92 9.40
N MET A 437 -9.57 -15.58 8.65
CA MET A 437 -9.35 -14.24 8.09
C MET A 437 -10.19 -14.03 6.83
#